data_AF-A0A1J3K0N6-F1
#
_entry.id   AF-A0A1J3K0N6-F1
#
_cell.length_a   1.000
_cell.length_b   1.000
_cell.length_c   1.000
_cell.angle_alpha   90.00
_cell.angle_beta   90.00
_cell.angle_gamma   90.00
#
_symmetry.space_group_name_H-M   'P 1'
#
loop_
_entity.id
_entity.type
_entity.pdbx_description
1 polymer ?
#
loop_
_entity_poly.entity_id
_entity_poly.type
_entity_poly.pdbx_seq_one_letter_code
_entity_poly.pdbx_strand_id
1 'polypeptide(L)'
;CLLKAEEENFLQIVHGTSIANSKFPCKSRRIAIHRPDEKYHMAGEIKSPNLRSLLFIKECRSEVWMGSGLFFTRLHLMRVLDLSRAQFKGGELPSSIGKLIHLRYLSL
;
A
#
# COMPACT_ATOMS: atom_id res chain seq x y z
N CYS A 1 6.55 -13.03 17.91
CA CYS A 1 5.35 -12.29 17.44
C CYS A 1 5.45 -11.81 15.98
N LEU A 2 6.56 -11.20 15.54
CA LEU A 2 6.76 -10.86 14.13
C LEU A 2 7.03 -12.08 13.24
N LEU A 3 7.95 -12.97 13.66
CA LEU A 3 8.31 -14.19 12.92
C LEU A 3 7.09 -15.04 12.55
N LYS A 4 6.18 -15.28 13.49
CA LYS A 4 4.94 -16.01 13.24
C LYS A 4 4.02 -15.30 12.23
N ALA A 5 4.01 -13.97 12.20
CA ALA A 5 3.22 -13.21 11.23
C ALA A 5 3.80 -13.30 9.81
N GLU A 6 5.13 -13.47 9.68
CA GLU A 6 5.80 -13.71 8.40
C GLU A 6 5.56 -15.16 7.94
N GLU A 7 5.74 -16.15 8.83
CA GLU A 7 5.46 -17.57 8.57
C GLU A 7 4.02 -17.80 8.08
N GLU A 8 3.04 -17.15 8.71
CA GLU A 8 1.61 -17.24 8.37
C GLU A 8 1.22 -16.38 7.15
N ASN A 9 2.16 -15.66 6.53
CA ASN A 9 1.89 -14.63 5.50
C ASN A 9 0.80 -13.65 5.96
N PHE A 10 0.80 -13.26 7.23
CA PHE A 10 -0.15 -12.32 7.79
C PHE A 10 0.27 -10.87 7.56
N LEU A 11 1.57 -10.59 7.72
CA LEU A 11 2.20 -9.29 7.56
C LEU A 11 3.37 -9.40 6.60
N GLN A 12 3.49 -8.43 5.71
CA GLN A 12 4.65 -8.27 4.85
C GLN A 12 5.20 -6.85 4.99
N ILE A 13 6.51 -6.76 5.22
CA ILE A 13 7.25 -5.49 5.24
C ILE A 13 8.07 -5.42 3.95
N VAL A 14 7.86 -4.35 3.18
CA VAL A 14 8.55 -4.09 1.92
C VAL A 14 9.49 -2.93 2.13
N HIS A 15 10.77 -3.11 1.81
CA HIS A 15 11.77 -2.05 1.88
C HIS A 15 12.10 -1.54 0.46
N GLY A 16 12.10 -0.22 0.24
CA GLY A 16 12.63 0.39 -0.99
C GLY A 16 11.70 0.37 -2.22
N THR A 17 12.27 0.26 -3.42
CA THR A 17 11.74 0.82 -4.69
C THR A 17 10.76 -0.01 -5.49
N SER A 18 10.59 -1.32 -5.27
CA SER A 18 9.85 -2.10 -6.28
C SER A 18 9.10 -3.33 -5.77
N ILE A 19 7.79 -3.31 -6.04
CA ILE A 19 6.91 -4.48 -6.03
C ILE A 19 7.13 -5.33 -7.32
N ALA A 20 7.90 -4.87 -8.31
CA ALA A 20 8.05 -5.61 -9.57
C ALA A 20 8.92 -6.88 -9.45
N ASN A 21 9.90 -6.90 -8.53
CA ASN A 21 10.83 -8.03 -8.37
C ASN A 21 10.54 -8.91 -7.15
N SER A 22 9.68 -8.46 -6.25
CA SER A 22 9.24 -9.28 -5.13
C SER A 22 8.16 -10.23 -5.64
N LYS A 23 8.40 -11.54 -5.61
CA LYS A 23 7.37 -12.56 -5.80
C LYS A 23 6.40 -12.47 -4.63
N PHE A 24 5.46 -11.51 -4.66
CA PHE A 24 4.50 -11.32 -3.58
C PHE A 24 3.66 -12.59 -3.44
N PRO A 25 3.65 -13.24 -2.26
CA PRO A 25 2.62 -14.19 -1.96
C PRO A 25 1.31 -13.40 -1.91
N CYS A 26 0.41 -13.67 -2.85
CA CYS A 26 -0.96 -13.15 -3.02
C CYS A 26 -1.89 -13.43 -1.79
N LYS A 27 -1.33 -13.61 -0.59
CA LYS A 27 -2.01 -14.08 0.62
C LYS A 27 -1.93 -13.09 1.78
N SER A 28 -1.00 -12.15 1.76
CA SER A 28 -0.81 -11.17 2.85
C SER A 28 -2.06 -10.33 3.08
N ARG A 29 -2.54 -10.33 4.33
CA ARG A 29 -3.66 -9.48 4.77
C ARG A 29 -3.21 -8.07 5.13
N ARG A 30 -1.91 -7.87 5.40
CA ARG A 30 -1.33 -6.57 5.77
C ARG A 30 0.00 -6.38 5.04
N ILE A 31 0.18 -5.20 4.47
CA ILE A 31 1.42 -4.76 3.83
C ILE A 31 1.85 -3.44 4.47
N ALA A 32 3.10 -3.35 4.87
CA ALA A 32 3.75 -2.12 5.28
C ALA A 32 4.91 -1.84 4.32
N ILE A 33 4.87 -0.70 3.63
CA ILE A 33 5.93 -0.24 2.75
C ILE A 33 6.78 0.72 3.56
N HIS A 34 8.00 0.31 3.88
CA HIS A 34 8.97 1.06 4.65
C HIS A 34 9.96 1.76 3.71
N ARG A 35 10.15 3.07 3.90
CA ARG A 35 11.02 3.92 3.07
C ARG A 35 10.74 3.78 1.57
N PRO A 36 9.50 4.03 1.11
CA PRO A 36 9.24 4.15 -0.32
C PRO A 36 10.09 5.30 -0.89
N ASP A 37 10.81 5.02 -1.97
CA ASP A 37 11.58 6.03 -2.70
C ASP A 37 10.64 7.07 -3.36
N GLU A 38 11.17 8.22 -3.75
CA GLU A 38 10.44 9.27 -4.49
C GLU A 38 9.83 8.72 -5.79
N LYS A 39 10.52 7.75 -6.41
CA LYS A 39 10.10 7.02 -7.61
C LYS A 39 9.34 5.73 -7.31
N TYR A 40 8.74 5.60 -6.12
CA TYR A 40 7.94 4.41 -5.78
C TYR A 40 6.70 4.35 -6.67
N HIS A 41 6.87 3.74 -7.82
CA HIS A 41 5.80 3.43 -8.73
C HIS A 41 5.14 2.16 -8.24
N MET A 42 3.95 2.31 -7.66
CA MET A 42 2.99 1.21 -7.63
C MET A 42 2.41 0.99 -9.05
N ALA A 43 3.28 0.96 -10.06
CA ALA A 43 2.95 0.59 -11.43
C ALA A 43 2.77 -0.93 -11.46
N GLY A 44 1.66 -1.37 -10.89
CA GLY A 44 1.35 -2.77 -10.69
C GLY A 44 0.15 -2.85 -9.77
N GLU A 45 -0.95 -3.37 -10.29
CA GLU A 45 -2.12 -3.74 -9.50
C GLU A 45 -1.64 -4.53 -8.27
N ILE A 46 -1.98 -4.10 -7.05
CA ILE A 46 -1.73 -4.93 -5.86
C ILE A 46 -2.63 -6.15 -6.01
N LYS A 47 -2.07 -7.25 -6.50
CA LYS A 47 -2.78 -8.51 -6.71
C LYS A 47 -2.96 -9.27 -5.40
N SER A 48 -3.53 -8.64 -4.37
CA SER A 48 -3.87 -9.30 -3.10
C SER A 48 -5.33 -9.01 -2.74
N PRO A 49 -6.28 -9.84 -3.18
CA PRO A 49 -7.71 -9.62 -2.90
C PRO A 49 -8.04 -9.71 -1.40
N ASN A 50 -7.16 -10.34 -0.61
CA ASN A 50 -7.29 -10.49 0.83
C ASN A 50 -6.67 -9.35 1.64
N LEU A 51 -6.09 -8.34 0.98
CA LEU A 51 -5.44 -7.23 1.64
C LEU A 51 -6.47 -6.39 2.40
N ARG A 52 -6.20 -6.17 3.69
CA ARG A 52 -7.05 -5.38 4.60
C ARG A 52 -6.35 -4.13 5.11
N SER A 53 -5.02 -4.09 5.07
CA SER A 53 -4.23 -2.96 5.54
C SER A 53 -3.04 -2.72 4.63
N LEU A 54 -2.91 -1.48 4.17
CA LEU A 54 -1.75 -0.98 3.45
C LEU A 54 -1.24 0.27 4.17
N LEU A 55 0.01 0.21 4.62
CA LEU A 55 0.66 1.28 5.37
C LEU A 55 1.91 1.77 4.63
N PHE A 56 2.13 3.08 4.61
CA PHE A 56 3.34 3.69 4.07
C PHE A 56 4.09 4.36 5.21
N ILE A 57 5.19 3.72 5.62
CA ILE A 57 5.99 4.14 6.76
C ILE A 57 7.22 4.90 6.23
N LYS A 58 7.24 6.20 6.49
CA LYS A 58 8.36 7.11 6.19
C LYS A 58 9.16 7.37 7.46
N GLU A 59 10.46 7.61 7.31
CA GLU A 59 11.35 7.86 8.45
C GLU A 59 11.34 9.34 8.84
N CYS A 60 11.31 10.25 7.85
CA CYS A 60 11.33 11.69 8.11
C CYS A 60 10.03 12.37 7.70
N ARG A 61 9.58 13.38 8.46
CA ARG A 61 8.33 14.12 8.23
C ARG A 61 8.22 14.82 6.88
N SER A 62 9.35 15.23 6.31
CA SER A 62 9.43 15.91 5.02
C SER A 62 9.39 14.98 3.82
N GLU A 63 9.50 13.65 4.01
CA GLU A 63 9.52 12.70 2.91
C GLU A 63 8.12 12.55 2.30
N VAL A 64 7.97 13.06 1.08
CA VAL A 64 6.80 12.84 0.23
C VAL A 64 7.02 11.65 -0.70
N TRP A 65 5.95 11.17 -1.34
CA TRP A 65 6.04 10.18 -2.39
C TRP A 65 4.95 10.41 -3.43
N MET A 66 5.20 9.93 -4.65
CA MET A 66 4.25 10.12 -5.74
C MET A 66 3.23 8.99 -5.77
N GLY A 67 1.98 9.29 -5.41
CA GLY A 67 0.85 8.36 -5.47
C GLY A 67 0.33 8.09 -6.89
N SER A 68 1.04 8.57 -7.91
CA SER A 68 0.70 8.39 -9.31
C SER A 68 0.78 6.91 -9.69
N GLY A 69 -0.33 6.36 -10.20
CA GLY A 69 -0.42 4.96 -10.60
C GLY A 69 -1.05 4.03 -9.55
N LEU A 70 -1.51 4.55 -8.41
CA LEU A 70 -2.33 3.77 -7.50
C LEU A 70 -3.68 3.43 -8.15
N PHE A 71 -3.92 2.14 -8.35
CA PHE A 71 -5.21 1.61 -8.79
C PHE A 71 -5.75 0.64 -7.75
N PHE A 72 -6.83 1.04 -7.09
CA PHE A 72 -7.49 0.25 -6.05
C PHE A 72 -8.53 -0.70 -6.65
N THR A 73 -8.10 -1.52 -7.61
CA THR A 73 -8.94 -2.56 -8.20
C THR A 73 -8.84 -3.85 -7.39
N ARG A 74 -9.98 -4.53 -7.17
CA ARG A 74 -10.04 -5.86 -6.53
C ARG A 74 -9.59 -5.91 -5.06
N LEU A 75 -9.50 -4.76 -4.39
CA LEU A 75 -9.16 -4.61 -2.97
C LEU A 75 -10.41 -4.41 -2.09
N HIS A 76 -11.47 -5.18 -2.36
CA HIS A 76 -12.77 -4.98 -1.69
C HIS A 76 -12.70 -5.14 -0.17
N LEU A 77 -11.76 -5.95 0.34
CA LEU A 77 -11.57 -6.21 1.77
C LEU A 77 -10.70 -5.16 2.50
N MET A 78 -10.20 -4.13 1.79
CA MET A 78 -9.37 -3.08 2.38
C MET A 78 -10.13 -2.35 3.48
N ARG A 79 -9.52 -2.20 4.65
CA ARG A 79 -10.09 -1.48 5.80
C ARG A 79 -9.24 -0.31 6.24
N VAL A 80 -7.92 -0.41 6.09
CA VAL A 80 -6.96 0.62 6.48
C VAL A 80 -6.09 0.94 5.28
N LEU A 81 -6.11 2.19 4.85
CA LEU A 81 -5.27 2.70 3.80
C LEU A 81 -4.56 3.96 4.29
N ASP A 82 -3.25 3.88 4.40
CA ASP A 82 -2.41 5.05 4.66
C ASP A 82 -1.89 5.59 3.33
N LEU A 83 -2.22 6.82 3.01
CA LEU A 83 -1.67 7.59 1.90
C LEU A 83 -1.01 8.86 2.43
N SER A 84 -0.63 8.89 3.71
CA SER A 84 0.01 10.06 4.30
C SER A 84 1.18 10.49 3.42
N ARG A 85 1.18 11.78 3.09
CA ARG A 85 2.22 12.44 2.30
C ARG A 85 2.37 11.92 0.86
N ALA A 86 1.34 11.23 0.38
CA ALA A 86 1.19 10.94 -1.03
C ALA A 86 0.84 12.25 -1.75
N GLN A 87 1.60 12.56 -2.80
CA GLN A 87 1.23 13.59 -3.74
C GLN A 87 0.54 12.95 -4.94
N PHE A 88 -0.59 13.52 -5.32
CA PHE A 88 -1.35 13.11 -6.49
C PHE A 88 -1.27 14.19 -7.55
N LYS A 89 -1.18 13.76 -8.82
CA LYS A 89 -1.26 14.69 -9.94
C LYS A 89 -2.60 15.42 -9.89
N GLY A 90 -2.57 16.75 -9.85
CA GLY A 90 -3.77 17.57 -9.71
C GLY A 90 -4.36 17.64 -8.30
N GLY A 91 -3.72 17.03 -7.30
CA GLY A 91 -4.22 16.99 -5.92
C GLY A 91 -5.43 16.09 -5.69
N GLU A 92 -5.84 15.33 -6.72
CA GLU A 92 -7.03 14.48 -6.67
C GLU A 92 -6.67 13.03 -6.35
N LEU A 93 -7.43 12.41 -5.44
CA LEU A 93 -7.35 10.98 -5.23
C LEU A 93 -7.79 10.22 -6.49
N PRO A 94 -7.21 9.04 -6.77
CA PRO A 94 -7.64 8.23 -7.90
C PRO A 94 -9.10 7.81 -7.70
N SER A 95 -9.92 7.94 -8.73
CA SER A 95 -11.36 7.60 -8.69
C SER A 95 -11.65 6.17 -8.23
N SER A 96 -10.67 5.27 -8.41
CA SER A 96 -10.73 3.89 -7.88
C SER A 96 -10.84 3.81 -6.35
N ILE A 97 -10.55 4.88 -5.59
CA ILE A 97 -10.73 4.93 -4.14
C ILE A 97 -12.16 4.58 -3.71
N GLY A 98 -13.16 4.97 -4.51
CA GLY A 98 -14.57 4.65 -4.26
C GLY A 98 -14.89 3.15 -4.33
N LYS A 99 -14.00 2.31 -4.85
CA LYS A 99 -14.16 0.84 -4.88
C LYS A 99 -13.82 0.17 -3.56
N LEU A 100 -13.19 0.89 -2.62
CA LEU A 100 -12.81 0.39 -1.30
C LEU A 100 -14.02 0.41 -0.33
N ILE A 101 -15.05 -0.38 -0.64
CA ILE A 101 -16.33 -0.37 0.08
C ILE A 101 -16.26 -0.77 1.56
N HIS A 102 -15.16 -1.40 2.00
CA HIS A 102 -14.94 -1.79 3.40
C HIS A 102 -13.94 -0.87 4.11
N LEU A 103 -13.52 0.23 3.48
CA LEU A 103 -12.57 1.16 4.07
C LEU A 103 -13.18 1.77 5.34
N ARG A 104 -12.40 1.72 6.42
CA ARG A 104 -12.76 2.30 7.72
C ARG A 104 -11.83 3.43 8.12
N TYR A 105 -10.58 3.35 7.68
CA TYR A 105 -9.53 4.30 8.00
C TYR A 105 -8.79 4.68 6.73
N LEU A 106 -8.77 5.98 6.47
CA LEU A 106 -8.01 6.61 5.41
C LEU A 106 -7.13 7.70 6.05
N SER A 107 -5.84 7.66 5.78
CA SER A 107 -4.87 8.70 6.14
C SER A 107 -4.38 9.36 4.86
N LEU A 108 -4.35 10.69 4.80
CA LEU A 108 -4.00 11.51 3.63
C LEU A 108 -2.84 12.45 3.98
#